data_AF-A0A1Q7BNL5-F1
#
_entry.id   AF-A0A1Q7BNL5-F1
#
_cell.length_a   1.000
_cell.length_b   1.000
_cell.length_c   1.000
_cell.angle_alpha   90.00
_cell.angle_beta   90.00
_cell.angle_gamma   90.00
#
_symmetry.space_group_name_H-M   'P 1'
#
loop_
_entity.id
_entity.type
_entity.pdbx_description
1 polymer ?
#
loop_
_entity_poly.entity_id
_entity_poly.type
_entity_poly.pdbx_seq_one_letter_code
_entity_poly.pdbx_strand_id
1 'polypeptide(L)'
;MRSAPPTWKLEGFLDCLDAWAESESPDDDLRLVVTAWVLTRYEDPYQGVRREGGHPNLWYGVVPYSGDGAASVVVCGYWIEESTRTVRCDSFAKLTLAG
;
A
#
# COMPACT_ATOMS: atom_id res chain seq x y z
N MET A 1 32.54 -1.23 6.44
CA MET A 1 31.14 -1.55 6.07
C MET A 1 30.32 -0.28 6.25
N ARG A 2 29.59 0.18 5.23
CA ARG A 2 28.62 1.27 5.40
C ARG A 2 27.37 0.66 6.05
N SER A 3 26.86 1.26 7.12
CA SER A 3 25.56 0.90 7.68
C SER A 3 24.50 1.09 6.59
N ALA A 4 23.60 0.13 6.41
CA ALA A 4 22.42 0.35 5.58
C ALA A 4 21.64 1.55 6.13
N PRO A 5 21.01 2.39 5.28
CA PRO A 5 20.14 3.44 5.76
C PRO A 5 19.02 2.82 6.63
N PRO A 6 18.55 3.51 7.67
CA PRO A 6 17.48 3.01 8.51
C PRO A 6 16.21 2.78 7.67
N THR A 7 15.57 1.63 7.81
CA THR A 7 14.30 1.32 7.12
C THR A 7 13.15 2.13 7.71
N TRP A 8 12.02 2.18 7.00
CA TRP A 8 10.77 2.73 7.50
C TRP A 8 10.06 1.72 8.40
N LYS A 9 9.35 2.21 9.42
CA LYS A 9 8.48 1.40 10.27
C LYS A 9 7.10 1.30 9.61
N LEU A 10 6.62 0.08 9.37
CA LEU A 10 5.27 -0.15 8.84
C LEU A 10 4.31 -0.47 9.99
N GLU A 11 3.19 0.24 10.04
CA GLU A 11 2.13 0.05 11.05
C GLU A 11 0.78 -0.17 10.39
N GLY A 12 -0.03 -1.06 10.96
CA GLY A 12 -1.40 -1.35 10.51
C GLY A 12 -1.52 -2.07 9.16
N PHE A 13 -0.43 -2.31 8.43
CA PHE A 13 -0.48 -2.98 7.13
C PHE A 13 -1.04 -4.41 7.20
N LEU A 14 -0.66 -5.19 8.21
CA LEU A 14 -1.19 -6.56 8.37
C LEU A 14 -2.68 -6.54 8.65
N ASP A 15 -3.12 -5.73 9.61
CA ASP A 15 -4.53 -5.59 9.96
C ASP A 15 -5.37 -5.13 8.75
N CYS A 16 -4.86 -4.16 7.97
CA CYS A 16 -5.53 -3.70 6.76
C CYS A 16 -5.54 -4.75 5.64
N LEU A 17 -4.48 -5.55 5.50
CA LEU A 17 -4.44 -6.66 4.54
C LEU A 17 -5.45 -7.75 4.91
N ASP A 18 -5.51 -8.12 6.18
CA ASP A 18 -6.46 -9.12 6.68
C ASP A 18 -7.90 -8.64 6.49
N ALA A 19 -8.21 -7.38 6.86
CA ALA A 19 -9.53 -6.81 6.67
C ALA A 19 -9.95 -6.75 5.19
N TRP A 20 -9.04 -6.39 4.28
CA TRP A 20 -9.29 -6.42 2.84
C TRP A 20 -9.49 -7.85 2.33
N ALA A 21 -8.67 -8.79 2.78
CA ALA A 21 -8.74 -10.18 2.38
C ALA A 21 -10.05 -10.84 2.84
N GLU A 22 -10.54 -10.50 4.02
CA GLU A 22 -11.85 -10.92 4.53
C GLU A 22 -13.01 -10.32 3.72
N SER A 23 -12.93 -9.02 3.40
CA SER A 23 -14.00 -8.31 2.69
C SER A 23 -14.12 -8.70 1.22
N GLU A 24 -13.00 -8.86 0.52
CA GLU A 24 -12.99 -9.01 -0.94
C GLU A 24 -12.63 -10.44 -1.40
N SER A 25 -12.22 -11.32 -0.47
CA SER A 25 -11.84 -12.70 -0.77
C SER A 25 -10.90 -12.83 -1.99
N PRO A 26 -9.78 -12.09 -2.05
CA PRO A 26 -8.82 -12.17 -3.16
C PRO A 26 -8.16 -13.55 -3.20
N ASP A 27 -7.79 -14.00 -4.39
CA ASP A 27 -6.99 -15.21 -4.57
C ASP A 27 -5.56 -15.06 -4.01
N ASP A 28 -4.87 -16.19 -3.85
CA ASP A 28 -3.53 -16.23 -3.23
C ASP A 28 -2.48 -15.47 -4.05
N ASP A 29 -2.61 -15.46 -5.37
CA ASP A 29 -1.69 -14.75 -6.26
C ASP A 29 -1.81 -13.23 -6.06
N LEU A 30 -3.04 -12.70 -6.01
CA LEU A 30 -3.29 -11.29 -5.74
C LEU A 30 -2.85 -10.91 -4.33
N ARG A 31 -3.10 -11.75 -3.32
CA ARG A 31 -2.59 -11.54 -1.96
C ARG A 31 -1.07 -11.44 -1.93
N LEU A 32 -0.38 -12.32 -2.66
CA LEU A 32 1.08 -12.31 -2.77
C LEU A 32 1.59 -11.03 -3.43
N VAL A 33 0.94 -10.58 -4.51
CA VAL A 33 1.28 -9.33 -5.21
C VAL A 33 1.15 -8.11 -4.27
N VAL A 34 0.04 -7.99 -3.54
CA VAL A 34 -0.16 -6.89 -2.60
C VAL A 34 0.85 -6.95 -1.45
N THR A 35 1.11 -8.14 -0.91
CA THR A 35 2.11 -8.34 0.15
C THR A 35 3.51 -7.97 -0.31
N ALA A 36 3.92 -8.42 -1.50
CA ALA A 36 5.22 -8.08 -2.08
C ALA A 36 5.36 -6.56 -2.30
N TRP A 37 4.28 -5.91 -2.75
CA TRP A 37 4.23 -4.46 -2.81
C TRP A 37 4.47 -3.88 -1.43
N VAL A 38 3.73 -4.27 -0.37
CA VAL A 38 3.91 -3.76 1.02
C VAL A 38 5.36 -3.83 1.50
N LEU A 39 6.09 -4.88 1.17
CA LEU A 39 7.48 -5.03 1.60
C LEU A 39 8.41 -3.96 1.02
N THR A 40 8.14 -3.41 -0.16
CA THR A 40 9.00 -2.34 -0.72
C THR A 40 8.89 -1.03 0.06
N ARG A 41 7.82 -0.86 0.85
CA ARG A 41 7.58 0.33 1.68
C ARG A 41 8.54 0.44 2.87
N TYR A 42 9.21 -0.65 3.26
CA TYR A 42 10.31 -0.60 4.21
C TYR A 42 11.51 0.22 3.69
N GLU A 43 11.70 0.26 2.36
CA GLU A 43 12.81 0.95 1.72
C GLU A 43 12.41 2.37 1.30
N ASP A 44 11.33 2.49 0.52
CA ASP A 44 10.84 3.77 -0.01
C ASP A 44 9.30 3.82 -0.03
N PRO A 45 8.67 4.56 0.89
CA PRO A 45 7.22 4.72 0.92
C PRO A 45 6.70 5.76 -0.05
N TYR A 46 7.53 6.44 -0.82
CA TYR A 46 7.09 7.41 -1.83
C TYR A 46 7.04 6.80 -3.24
N GLN A 47 7.53 5.56 -3.39
CA GLN A 47 7.61 4.91 -4.69
C GLN A 47 6.22 4.66 -5.30
N GLY A 48 5.94 5.31 -6.43
CA GLY A 48 4.75 5.06 -7.24
C GLY A 48 3.43 5.53 -6.60
N VAL A 49 3.50 6.37 -5.57
CA VAL A 49 2.32 6.91 -4.88
C VAL A 49 2.19 8.41 -5.07
N ARG A 50 0.96 8.91 -4.98
CA ARG A 50 0.65 10.33 -5.06
C ARG A 50 0.12 10.84 -3.73
N ARG A 51 0.51 12.05 -3.36
CA ARG A 51 -0.06 12.72 -2.20
C ARG A 51 -1.48 13.17 -2.52
N GLU A 52 -2.40 12.97 -1.58
CA GLU A 52 -3.77 13.45 -1.72
C GLU A 52 -3.87 14.93 -1.33
N GLY A 53 -4.60 15.69 -2.14
CA GLY A 53 -4.89 17.09 -1.82
C GLY A 53 -5.81 17.21 -0.60
N GLY A 54 -5.60 18.23 0.22
CA GLY A 54 -6.48 18.51 1.37
C GLY A 54 -6.22 17.68 2.64
N HIS A 55 -5.38 16.65 2.58
CA HIS A 55 -4.98 15.85 3.74
C HIS A 55 -3.46 15.91 3.95
N PRO A 56 -2.96 16.36 5.12
CA PRO A 56 -1.52 16.43 5.35
C PRO A 56 -0.91 15.02 5.43
N ASN A 57 -0.06 14.69 4.45
CA ASN A 57 0.71 13.45 4.34
C ASN A 57 -0.09 12.16 4.18
N LEU A 58 -1.29 12.23 3.60
CA LEU A 58 -1.98 11.06 3.05
C LEU A 58 -1.48 10.78 1.64
N TRP A 59 -1.16 9.53 1.36
CA TRP A 59 -0.67 9.06 0.07
C TRP A 59 -1.49 7.89 -0.43
N TYR A 60 -1.70 7.85 -1.75
CA TYR A 60 -2.40 6.78 -2.44
C TYR A 60 -1.53 6.16 -3.52
N GLY A 61 -1.50 4.84 -3.53
CA GLY A 61 -0.80 4.03 -4.52
C GLY A 61 -1.71 3.01 -5.17
N VAL A 62 -1.51 2.80 -6.47
CA VAL A 62 -2.01 1.60 -7.13
C VAL A 62 -0.98 0.49 -6.91
N VAL A 63 -1.43 -0.69 -6.49
CA VAL A 63 -0.57 -1.87 -6.40
C VAL A 63 -0.27 -2.35 -7.82
N PRO A 64 0.99 -2.32 -8.28
CA PRO A 64 1.33 -2.80 -9.62
C PRO A 64 0.96 -4.28 -9.79
N TYR A 65 0.56 -4.66 -10.99
CA TYR A 65 0.18 -6.04 -11.35
C TYR A 65 -1.03 -6.61 -10.59
N SER A 66 -1.77 -5.78 -9.86
CA SER A 66 -3.01 -6.17 -9.18
C SER A 66 -4.26 -6.17 -10.08
N GLY A 67 -4.08 -5.93 -11.38
CA GLY A 67 -5.18 -5.81 -12.32
C GLY A 67 -5.75 -7.17 -12.72
N ASP A 68 -7.07 -7.30 -12.72
CA ASP A 68 -7.77 -8.53 -13.12
C ASP A 68 -8.09 -8.60 -14.63
N GLY A 69 -7.60 -7.64 -15.42
CA GLY A 69 -7.91 -7.51 -16.84
C GLY A 69 -9.31 -6.97 -17.14
N ALA A 70 -10.16 -6.78 -16.14
CA ALA A 70 -11.52 -6.22 -16.23
C ALA A 70 -11.58 -4.77 -15.69
N ALA A 71 -10.49 -4.02 -15.85
CA ALA A 71 -10.35 -2.64 -15.41
C ALA A 71 -10.52 -2.42 -13.89
N SER A 72 -10.28 -3.44 -13.07
CA SER A 72 -10.11 -3.26 -11.62
C SER A 72 -8.65 -3.35 -11.22
N VAL A 73 -8.28 -2.63 -10.15
CA VAL A 73 -6.94 -2.65 -9.53
C VAL A 73 -7.08 -2.56 -8.02
N VAL A 74 -6.09 -3.05 -7.28
CA VAL A 74 -5.99 -2.80 -5.84
C VAL A 74 -5.29 -1.47 -5.61
N VAL A 75 -5.85 -0.64 -4.75
CA VAL A 75 -5.22 0.58 -4.26
C VAL A 75 -4.98 0.51 -2.76
N CYS A 76 -4.04 1.32 -2.29
CA CYS A 76 -3.74 1.47 -0.88
C CYS A 76 -3.60 2.94 -0.53
N GLY A 77 -4.26 3.35 0.56
CA GLY A 77 -4.04 4.62 1.22
C GLY A 77 -3.18 4.44 2.46
N TYR A 78 -2.22 5.33 2.69
CA TYR A 78 -1.43 5.34 3.92
C TYR A 78 -0.88 6.72 4.26
N TRP A 79 -0.56 6.89 5.53
CA TRP A 79 0.01 8.11 6.10
C TRP A 79 1.53 7.95 6.23
N ILE A 80 2.28 8.99 5.87
CA ILE A 80 3.74 9.02 6.06
C ILE A 80 4.09 10.07 7.13
N GLU A 81 4.70 9.62 8.23
CA GLU A 81 5.25 10.47 9.28
C GLU A 81 6.77 10.48 9.20
N GLU A 82 7.33 11.55 8.62
CA GLU A 82 8.75 11.66 8.33
C GLU A 82 9.62 11.77 9.60
N SER A 83 9.12 12.44 10.64
CA SER A 83 9.83 12.65 11.90
C SER A 83 10.17 11.34 12.62
N THR A 84 9.29 10.34 12.52
CA THR A 84 9.44 9.03 13.16
C THR A 84 9.82 7.93 12.17
N ARG A 85 9.91 8.26 10.87
CA ARG A 85 10.06 7.30 9.76
C ARG A 85 8.99 6.20 9.80
N THR A 86 7.74 6.58 10.04
CA THR A 86 6.62 5.64 10.14
C THR A 86 5.68 5.78 8.96
N VAL A 87 5.22 4.64 8.45
CA VAL A 87 4.20 4.52 7.42
C VAL A 87 3.04 3.76 8.04
N ARG A 88 1.89 4.44 8.18
CA ARG A 88 0.70 3.85 8.79
C ARG A 88 -0.34 3.58 7.71
N CYS A 89 -0.66 2.31 7.49
CA CYS A 89 -1.71 1.93 6.57
C CYS A 89 -3.05 2.51 7.01
N ASP A 90 -3.83 2.97 6.03
CA ASP A 90 -5.20 3.43 6.24
C ASP A 90 -6.18 2.38 5.72
N SER A 91 -6.00 1.94 4.47
CA SER A 91 -6.85 0.94 3.84
C SER A 91 -6.25 0.32 2.57
N PHE A 92 -6.76 -0.87 2.23
CA PHE A 92 -6.70 -1.45 0.89
C PHE A 92 -8.12 -1.58 0.34
N ALA A 93 -8.27 -1.40 -0.96
CA ALA A 93 -9.55 -1.64 -1.64
C ALA A 93 -9.31 -1.97 -3.12
N LYS A 94 -10.17 -2.80 -3.70
CA LYS A 94 -10.30 -2.89 -5.16
C LYS A 94 -11.10 -1.69 -5.66
N LEU A 95 -10.52 -0.97 -6.63
CA LEU A 95 -11.22 0.04 -7.41
C LEU A 95 -11.50 -0.49 -8.81
N THR A 96 -12.76 -0.46 -9.21
CA THR A 96 -13.18 -0.67 -10.59
C THR A 96 -13.29 0.67 -11.28
N LEU A 97 -12.58 0.84 -12.40
CA LEU A 97 -12.74 2.01 -13.24
C LEU A 97 -14.09 1.87 -13.97
N ALA A 98 -15.06 2.72 -13.65
CA ALA A 98 -16.29 2.81 -14.42
C ALA A 98 -15.94 3.32 -15.82
N GLY A 99 -16.32 2.54 -16.85
CA GLY A 99 -16.22 2.94 -18.26
C GLY A 99 -17.24 3.99 -18.65
#